data_AF-A0A529X6D0-F1
#
_entry.id   AF-A0A529X6D0-F1
#
_cell.length_a   1.000
_cell.length_b   1.000
_cell.length_c   1.000
_cell.angle_alpha   90.00
_cell.angle_beta   90.00
_cell.angle_gamma   90.00
#
_symmetry.space_group_name_H-M   'P 1'
#
loop_
_entity.id
_entity.type
_entity.pdbx_description
1 polymer ?
#
loop_
_entity_poly.entity_id
_entity_poly.type
_entity_poly.pdbx_seq_one_letter_code
_entity_poly.pdbx_strand_id
1 'polypeptide(L)'
;VPVGAVIISGNTVVAKAGNRTRELADPTAHAEMLVIREACRKLASERLTGHDLYVTLEPCAMCAGAISFARLRRLYFGAADEKGGAVVN
;
A
#
# COMPACT_ATOMS: atom_id res chain seq x y z
N VAL A 1 -1.69 13.76 -4.43
CA VAL A 1 -0.56 13.11 -5.13
C VAL A 1 -1.14 11.94 -5.92
N PRO A 2 -0.87 11.78 -7.23
CA PRO A 2 -1.51 10.76 -8.06
C PRO A 2 -0.87 9.38 -7.87
N VAL A 3 -1.04 8.80 -6.67
CA VAL A 3 -0.56 7.45 -6.34
C VAL A 3 -1.74 6.51 -6.17
N GLY A 4 -1.68 5.36 -6.82
CA GLY A 4 -2.65 4.27 -6.71
C GLY A 4 -1.99 2.99 -6.22
N ALA A 5 -2.75 2.17 -5.50
CA ALA A 5 -2.29 0.88 -4.99
C ALA A 5 -3.39 -0.19 -5.07
N VAL A 6 -2.98 -1.43 -5.32
CA VAL A 6 -3.85 -2.62 -5.32
C VAL A 6 -3.20 -3.76 -4.55
N ILE A 7 -4.02 -4.51 -3.80
CA ILE A 7 -3.61 -5.76 -3.17
C ILE A 7 -4.25 -6.92 -3.91
N ILE A 8 -3.44 -7.89 -4.30
CA ILE A 8 -3.87 -9.07 -5.07
C ILE A 8 -3.64 -10.36 -4.30
N SER A 9 -4.51 -11.33 -4.55
CA SER A 9 -4.37 -12.73 -4.13
C SER A 9 -4.44 -13.61 -5.38
N GLY A 10 -3.30 -14.16 -5.80
CA GLY A 10 -3.16 -14.78 -7.13
C GLY A 10 -3.53 -13.79 -8.24
N ASN A 11 -4.56 -14.09 -9.02
CA ASN A 11 -5.03 -13.24 -10.13
C ASN A 11 -6.22 -12.34 -9.74
N THR A 12 -6.58 -12.29 -8.45
CA THR A 12 -7.76 -11.57 -7.97
C THR A 12 -7.37 -10.31 -7.22
N VAL A 13 -7.96 -9.17 -7.60
CA VAL A 13 -7.82 -7.91 -6.84
C VAL A 13 -8.71 -7.96 -5.60
N VAL A 14 -8.10 -7.95 -4.42
CA VAL A 14 -8.79 -7.95 -3.12
C VAL A 14 -9.23 -6.52 -2.74
N ALA A 15 -8.33 -5.56 -2.92
CA ALA A 15 -8.56 -4.16 -2.59
C ALA A 15 -7.83 -3.24 -3.56
N LYS A 16 -8.38 -2.03 -3.73
CA LYS A 16 -7.78 -0.95 -4.51
C LYS A 16 -8.02 0.38 -3.78
N ALA A 17 -7.03 1.25 -3.77
CA ALA A 17 -7.16 2.60 -3.24
C ALA A 17 -6.23 3.56 -3.99
N GLY A 18 -6.52 4.85 -3.85
CA GLY A 18 -5.62 5.94 -4.26
C GLY A 18 -5.35 6.85 -3.09
N ASN A 19 -4.30 7.68 -3.17
CA ASN A 19 -3.98 8.68 -2.16
C ASN A 19 -5.16 9.65 -1.95
N ARG A 20 -5.63 9.79 -0.71
CA ARG A 20 -6.73 10.69 -0.31
C ARG A 20 -6.35 11.68 0.79
N THR A 21 -5.06 11.97 0.97
CA THR A 21 -4.56 12.88 2.01
C THR A 21 -5.30 14.21 2.10
N ARG A 22 -5.53 14.88 0.95
CA ARG A 22 -6.27 16.14 0.90
C ARG A 22 -7.77 15.96 1.10
N GLU A 23 -8.35 14.92 0.51
CA GLU A 23 -9.79 14.65 0.57
C GLU A 23 -10.24 14.34 1.99
N LEU A 24 -9.44 13.58 2.75
CA LEU A 24 -9.77 13.15 4.10
C LEU A 24 -9.14 14.01 5.20
N ALA A 25 -8.38 15.06 4.82
CA ALA A 25 -7.56 15.84 5.75
C ALA A 25 -6.70 14.97 6.69
N ASP A 26 -6.22 13.82 6.18
CA ASP A 26 -5.46 12.82 6.94
C ASP A 26 -4.06 12.68 6.31
N PRO A 27 -2.99 13.08 6.99
CA PRO A 27 -1.63 12.98 6.45
C PRO A 27 -1.19 11.53 6.21
N THR A 28 -1.88 10.54 6.81
CA THR A 28 -1.59 9.12 6.65
C THR A 28 -2.37 8.44 5.53
N ALA A 29 -3.30 9.14 4.87
CA ALA A 29 -4.18 8.60 3.83
C ALA A 29 -3.47 8.41 2.46
N HIS A 30 -2.30 7.79 2.49
CA HIS A 30 -1.56 7.29 1.33
C HIS A 30 -2.27 6.07 0.72
N ALA A 31 -2.02 5.79 -0.56
CA ALA A 31 -2.69 4.71 -1.27
C ALA A 31 -2.46 3.34 -0.60
N GLU A 32 -1.22 3.09 -0.16
CA GLU A 32 -0.76 1.87 0.51
C GLU A 32 -1.47 1.69 1.85
N MET A 33 -1.57 2.76 2.65
CA MET A 33 -2.25 2.72 3.94
C MET A 33 -3.73 2.38 3.78
N LEU A 34 -4.39 3.05 2.83
CA LEU A 34 -5.80 2.85 2.57
C LEU A 34 -6.10 1.46 2.00
N VAL A 35 -5.28 0.97 1.06
CA VAL A 35 -5.50 -0.36 0.46
C VAL A 35 -5.24 -1.49 1.45
N ILE A 36 -4.24 -1.35 2.35
CA ILE A 36 -3.99 -2.31 3.43
C ILE A 36 -5.18 -2.33 4.39
N ARG A 37 -5.65 -1.17 4.87
CA ARG A 37 -6.82 -1.08 5.75
C ARG A 37 -8.06 -1.71 5.11
N GLU A 38 -8.29 -1.44 3.82
CA GLU A 38 -9.40 -2.02 3.06
C GLU A 38 -9.31 -3.54 2.96
N ALA A 39 -8.14 -4.08 2.60
CA ALA A 39 -7.92 -5.52 2.49
C ALA A 39 -8.09 -6.22 3.83
N CYS A 40 -7.50 -5.68 4.90
CA CYS A 40 -7.63 -6.20 6.25
C CYS A 40 -9.10 -6.25 6.70
N ARG A 41 -9.88 -5.20 6.43
CA ARG A 41 -11.31 -5.16 6.76
C ARG A 41 -12.11 -6.20 5.99
N LYS A 42 -11.85 -6.36 4.68
CA LYS A 42 -12.54 -7.33 3.83
C LYS A 42 -12.23 -8.79 4.21
N LEU A 43 -10.99 -9.06 4.60
CA LEU A 43 -10.53 -10.41 4.93
C LEU A 43 -10.68 -10.74 6.42
N ALA A 44 -11.13 -9.78 7.24
CA ALA A 44 -11.17 -9.89 8.70
C ALA A 44 -9.83 -10.37 9.29
N SER A 45 -8.70 -9.85 8.77
CA SER A 45 -7.36 -10.18 9.22
C SER A 45 -6.43 -8.98 9.21
N GLU A 46 -5.63 -8.87 10.26
CA GLU A 46 -4.54 -7.90 10.42
C GLU A 46 -3.30 -8.27 9.61
N ARG A 47 -3.21 -9.51 9.11
CA ARG A 47 -2.11 -10.00 8.29
C ARG A 47 -2.59 -10.36 6.89
N LEU A 48 -1.81 -9.95 5.90
CA LEU A 48 -2.03 -10.16 4.48
C LEU A 48 -0.97 -11.11 3.90
N THR A 49 -0.56 -12.10 4.70
CA THR A 49 0.39 -13.14 4.27
C THR A 49 -0.10 -13.78 2.96
N GLY A 50 0.83 -14.01 2.03
CA GLY A 50 0.52 -14.59 0.71
C GLY A 50 0.00 -13.59 -0.32
N HIS A 51 -0.40 -12.39 0.09
CA HIS A 51 -0.89 -11.34 -0.80
C HIS A 51 0.26 -10.44 -1.28
N ASP A 52 0.12 -9.91 -2.49
CA ASP A 52 1.07 -8.97 -3.08
C ASP A 52 0.47 -7.57 -3.15
N LEU A 53 1.30 -6.56 -2.96
CA LEU A 53 0.96 -5.16 -3.12
C LEU A 53 1.63 -4.60 -4.37
N TYR A 54 0.84 -3.94 -5.21
CA TYR A 54 1.31 -3.15 -6.34
C TYR A 54 0.98 -1.69 -6.07
N VAL A 55 1.94 -0.79 -6.27
CA VAL A 55 1.77 0.65 -6.08
C VAL A 55 2.48 1.42 -7.20
N THR A 56 1.94 2.56 -7.61
CA THR A 56 2.50 3.29 -8.77
C THR A 56 3.80 4.04 -8.47
N LEU A 57 4.09 4.30 -7.20
CA LEU A 57 5.28 5.02 -6.72
C LEU A 57 5.89 4.25 -5.55
N GLU A 58 7.21 4.32 -5.41
CA GLU A 58 7.93 3.74 -4.29
C GLU A 58 7.34 4.18 -2.93
N PRO A 59 7.03 3.24 -2.02
CA PRO A 59 6.51 3.57 -0.71
C PRO A 59 7.48 4.40 0.13
N CYS A 60 6.92 5.40 0.83
CA CYS A 60 7.65 6.13 1.85
C CYS A 60 7.85 5.30 3.13
N ALA A 61 8.67 5.80 4.07
CA ALA A 61 9.00 5.09 5.32
C ALA A 61 7.77 4.62 6.13
N MET A 62 6.72 5.45 6.21
CA MET A 62 5.46 5.10 6.87
C MET A 62 4.80 3.89 6.19
N CYS A 63 4.68 3.94 4.87
CA CYS A 63 4.05 2.90 4.08
C CYS A 63 4.88 1.61 4.08
N ALA A 64 6.21 1.72 3.97
CA ALA A 64 7.12 0.58 4.10
C ALA A 64 6.99 -0.13 5.45
N GLY A 65 6.89 0.63 6.55
CA GLY A 65 6.61 0.08 7.88
C GLY A 65 5.27 -0.67 7.94
N ALA A 66 4.20 -0.06 7.40
CA ALA A 66 2.88 -0.69 7.35
C ALA A 66 2.87 -1.98 6.51
N ILE A 67 3.58 -2.00 5.38
CA ILE A 67 3.73 -3.19 4.52
C ILE A 67 4.39 -4.33 5.31
N SER A 68 5.43 -4.03 6.08
CA SER A 68 6.12 -4.99 6.96
C SER A 68 5.19 -5.53 8.05
N PHE A 69 4.44 -4.65 8.74
CA PHE A 69 3.49 -5.06 9.78
C PHE A 69 2.34 -5.90 9.23
N ALA A 70 1.85 -5.58 8.04
CA ALA A 70 0.80 -6.33 7.35
C ALA A 70 1.29 -7.68 6.80
N ARG A 71 2.59 -7.98 6.83
CA ARG A 71 3.16 -9.25 6.34
C ARG A 71 2.83 -9.55 4.88
N LEU A 72 2.76 -8.53 4.04
CA LEU A 72 2.61 -8.70 2.60
C LEU A 72 3.79 -9.53 2.05
N ARG A 73 3.48 -10.47 1.15
CA ARG A 73 4.47 -11.40 0.59
C ARG A 73 5.47 -10.66 -0.29
N ARG A 74 5.00 -9.73 -1.11
CA ARG A 74 5.83 -8.97 -2.03
C ARG A 74 5.24 -7.61 -2.32
N LEU A 75 6.14 -6.65 -2.53
CA LEU A 75 5.87 -5.30 -2.99
C LEU A 75 6.39 -5.16 -4.42
N TYR A 76 5.57 -4.58 -5.29
CA TYR A 76 5.95 -4.11 -6.61
C TYR A 76 5.62 -2.62 -6.70
N PHE A 77 6.58 -1.79 -7.06
CA PHE A 77 6.35 -0.37 -7.28
C PHE A 77 6.76 0.05 -8.70
N GLY A 78 6.07 1.06 -9.25
CA GLY A 78 6.27 1.53 -10.62
C GLY A 78 7.48 2.47 -10.76
N ALA A 79 7.36 3.68 -10.22
CA ALA A 79 8.42 4.68 -10.22
C ALA A 79 9.18 4.70 -8.88
N ALA A 80 10.48 5.00 -8.91
CA ALA A 80 11.27 5.30 -7.72
C ALA A 80 10.89 6.67 -7.12
N ASP A 81 11.12 6.86 -5.82
CA ASP A 81 10.95 8.15 -5.13
C ASP A 81 12.26 8.57 -4.45
N GLU A 82 13.07 9.37 -5.15
CA GLU A 82 14.36 9.87 -4.65
C GLU A 82 14.24 10.74 -3.39
N LYS A 83 13.06 11.35 -3.15
CA LYS A 83 12.87 12.29 -2.04
C LYS A 83 12.35 11.59 -0.79
N GLY A 84 11.41 10.67 -0.96
CA GLY A 84 10.63 10.11 0.15
C GLY A 84 10.62 8.58 0.20
N GLY A 85 11.18 7.89 -0.81
CA GLY A 85 11.22 6.45 -0.91
C GLY A 85 12.00 5.81 0.24
N ALA A 86 11.59 4.61 0.65
CA ALA A 86 12.22 3.88 1.75
C ALA A 86 12.40 2.39 1.44
N VAL A 87 12.49 2.03 0.16
CA VAL A 87 12.62 0.63 -0.27
C VAL A 87 13.95 0.36 -0.96
N VAL A 88 14.40 1.23 -1.88
CA VAL A 88 15.69 1.06 -2.59
C VAL A 88 16.79 2.01 -2.11
N ASN A 89 16.47 2.93 -1.22
CA ASN A 89 17.41 3.92 -0.66
C ASN A 89 18.36 3.33 0.40
#